data_AF-X8JCC6-F1
#
_entry.id   AF-X8JCC6-F1
#
_cell.length_a   1.000
_cell.length_b   1.000
_cell.length_c   1.000
_cell.angle_alpha   90.00
_cell.angle_beta   90.00
_cell.angle_gamma   90.00
#
_symmetry.space_group_name_H-M   'P 1'
#
loop_
_entity.id
_entity.type
_entity.pdbx_description
1 polymer ?
#
loop_
_entity_poly.entity_id
_entity_poly.type
_entity_poly.pdbx_seq_one_letter_code
_entity_poly.pdbx_strand_id
1 'polypeptide(L)'
;MEILESASINSLSGTWVEHFPNMPQPKVKFECEFVAESREPIRGSSGPFIVATKTFDEVSSKQFDIILVPAGPPSLHAESIPKAVAKFIRDQVPGAKYVLTVCGGSWTLATLGLLDGKRATSNKSMFNQIKATTNSHYPVGGSSPLGCGRKFLDQFRCHSRPRHGI
;
A
#
# COMPACT_ATOMS: atom_id res chain seq x y z
N MET A 1 10.89 1.80 -28.68
CA MET A 1 11.89 2.45 -27.80
C MET A 1 12.23 1.44 -26.74
N GLU A 2 13.46 0.94 -26.76
CA GLU A 2 13.93 -0.09 -25.82
C GLU A 2 14.81 0.60 -24.78
N ILE A 3 14.50 0.38 -23.50
CA ILE A 3 15.30 0.85 -22.37
C ILE A 3 15.92 -0.41 -21.76
N LEU A 4 17.26 -0.47 -21.74
CA LEU A 4 18.04 -1.47 -21.02
C LEU A 4 18.43 -0.90 -19.67
N GLU A 5 17.93 -1.49 -18.59
CA GLU A 5 18.41 -1.25 -17.23
C GLU A 5 19.24 -2.46 -16.78
N SER A 6 20.49 -2.25 -16.40
CA SER A 6 21.34 -3.31 -15.86
C SER A 6 20.97 -3.55 -14.39
N ALA A 7 20.26 -4.64 -14.10
CA ALA A 7 19.90 -5.08 -12.74
C ALA A 7 21.12 -5.62 -11.93
N SER A 8 22.35 -5.37 -12.38
CA SER A 8 23.58 -6.04 -11.95
C SER A 8 24.14 -5.59 -10.60
N ILE A 9 23.56 -4.54 -10.00
CA ILE A 9 24.02 -3.99 -8.74
C ILE A 9 22.82 -3.92 -7.80
N ASN A 10 22.96 -4.51 -6.62
CA ASN A 10 22.09 -4.23 -5.48
C ASN A 10 22.34 -2.78 -5.03
N SER A 11 21.94 -1.82 -5.86
CA SER A 11 22.29 -0.40 -5.76
C SER A 11 21.74 0.27 -4.50
N LEU A 12 20.90 -0.43 -3.73
CA LEU A 12 20.13 0.09 -2.60
C LEU A 12 20.04 -0.86 -1.41
N SER A 13 20.80 -1.97 -1.37
CA SER A 13 20.93 -2.67 -0.09
C SER A 13 21.72 -1.76 0.84
N GLY A 14 21.15 -1.41 2.00
CA GLY A 14 21.77 -0.51 2.99
C GLY A 14 23.16 -0.93 3.50
N THR A 15 23.72 -2.03 2.98
CA THR A 15 25.09 -2.49 3.15
C THR A 15 26.13 -1.52 2.60
N TRP A 16 25.82 -0.68 1.60
CA TRP A 16 26.81 0.27 1.04
C TRP A 16 27.37 1.22 2.10
N VAL A 17 26.50 1.71 3.00
CA VAL A 17 26.88 2.64 4.09
C VAL A 17 27.60 1.91 5.23
N GLU A 18 27.38 0.59 5.39
CA GLU A 18 28.06 -0.25 6.39
C GLU A 18 29.54 -0.47 6.06
N HIS A 19 29.94 -0.35 4.79
CA HIS A 19 31.33 -0.45 4.35
C HIS A 19 32.15 0.84 4.54
N PHE A 20 31.51 1.97 4.91
CA PHE A 20 32.19 3.26 5.11
C PHE A 20 31.98 3.78 6.55
N PRO A 21 32.84 3.40 7.51
CA PRO A 21 32.64 3.67 8.94
C PRO A 21 32.63 5.18 9.31
N ASN A 22 33.16 6.04 8.44
CA ASN A 22 33.21 7.49 8.65
C ASN A 22 32.07 8.26 7.96
N MET A 23 31.11 7.58 7.32
CA MET A 23 29.94 8.26 6.75
C MET A 23 28.87 8.55 7.81
N PRO A 24 28.26 9.75 7.79
CA PRO A 24 27.10 10.05 8.63
C PRO A 24 25.98 9.05 8.38
N GLN A 25 25.63 8.28 9.42
CA GLN A 25 24.55 7.31 9.33
C GLN A 25 23.18 8.02 9.35
N PRO A 26 22.20 7.55 8.56
CA PRO A 26 20.87 8.12 8.61
C PRO A 26 20.25 7.87 9.99
N LYS A 27 19.52 8.87 10.51
CA LYS A 27 18.83 8.75 11.81
C LYS A 27 17.75 7.67 11.83
N VAL A 28 17.26 7.28 10.65
CA VAL A 28 16.22 6.27 10.47
C VAL A 28 16.60 5.40 9.27
N LYS A 29 16.53 4.08 9.46
CA LYS A 29 16.67 3.07 8.41
C LYS A 29 15.31 2.43 8.19
N PHE A 30 14.87 2.32 6.95
CA PHE A 30 13.68 1.57 6.58
C PHE A 30 14.09 0.21 6.03
N GLU A 31 13.49 -0.85 6.55
CA GLU A 31 13.59 -2.18 5.98
C GLU A 31 12.29 -2.47 5.22
N CYS A 32 12.43 -2.69 3.91
CA CYS A 32 11.29 -2.87 3.02
C CYS A 32 11.14 -4.35 2.68
N GLU A 33 9.95 -4.90 2.91
CA GLU A 33 9.57 -6.24 2.46
C GLU A 33 8.41 -6.14 1.48
N PHE A 34 8.55 -6.82 0.34
CA PHE A 34 7.46 -7.03 -0.61
C PHE A 34 6.76 -8.33 -0.22
N VAL A 35 5.55 -8.21 0.32
CA VAL A 35 4.78 -9.36 0.82
C VAL A 35 3.62 -9.65 -0.12
N ALA A 36 3.48 -10.91 -0.53
CA ALA A 36 2.38 -11.38 -1.37
C ALA A 36 1.89 -12.78 -0.95
N GLU A 37 0.91 -13.34 -1.64
CA GLU A 37 0.41 -14.69 -1.38
C GLU A 37 1.44 -15.77 -1.76
N SER A 38 2.23 -15.52 -2.81
CA SER A 38 3.24 -16.45 -3.32
C SER A 38 4.46 -15.68 -3.82
N ARG A 39 5.51 -16.42 -4.24
CA ARG A 39 6.70 -15.85 -4.90
C ARG A 39 6.58 -15.82 -6.42
N GLU A 40 5.41 -16.14 -6.96
CA GLU A 40 5.20 -16.03 -8.39
C GLU A 40 5.35 -14.57 -8.85
N PRO A 41 5.99 -14.30 -10.00
CA PRO A 41 6.18 -12.94 -10.49
C PRO A 41 4.85 -12.21 -10.70
N ILE A 42 4.69 -11.06 -10.06
CA ILE A 42 3.49 -10.22 -10.16
C ILE A 42 3.72 -9.20 -11.27
N ARG A 43 2.83 -9.20 -12.28
CA ARG A 43 2.86 -8.22 -13.36
C ARG A 43 2.17 -6.93 -12.95
N GLY A 44 2.92 -5.84 -12.86
CA GLY A 44 2.36 -4.49 -12.73
C GLY A 44 1.74 -3.99 -14.04
N SER A 45 0.95 -2.91 -13.96
CA SER A 45 0.39 -2.23 -15.14
C SER A 45 1.45 -1.71 -16.11
N SER A 46 2.65 -1.45 -15.58
CA SER A 46 3.82 -0.98 -16.31
C SER A 46 5.09 -1.38 -15.55
N GLY A 47 6.20 -1.56 -16.25
CA GLY A 47 7.49 -1.88 -15.64
C GLY A 47 7.78 -3.39 -15.52
N PRO A 48 8.86 -3.76 -14.81
CA PRO A 48 9.28 -5.15 -14.66
C PRO A 48 8.30 -5.94 -13.79
N PHE A 49 8.41 -7.26 -13.82
CA PHE A 49 7.75 -8.11 -12.85
C PHE A 49 8.33 -7.86 -11.45
N ILE A 50 7.45 -7.91 -10.45
CA ILE A 50 7.83 -7.81 -9.04
C ILE A 50 7.77 -9.20 -8.44
N VAL A 51 8.85 -9.64 -7.80
CA VAL A 51 8.89 -10.90 -7.04
C VAL A 51 8.83 -10.55 -5.55
N ALA A 52 7.91 -11.20 -4.83
CA ALA A 52 7.77 -10.98 -3.40
C ALA A 52 9.01 -11.50 -2.64
N THR A 53 9.47 -10.71 -1.66
CA THR A 53 10.57 -11.12 -0.77
C THR A 53 10.09 -12.13 0.28
N LYS A 54 8.81 -12.03 0.67
CA LYS A 54 8.14 -12.88 1.65
C LYS A 54 6.70 -13.19 1.23
N THR A 55 6.18 -14.31 1.69
CA THR A 55 4.76 -14.66 1.60
C THR A 55 4.00 -14.23 2.85
N PHE A 56 2.67 -14.11 2.78
CA PHE A 56 1.84 -13.77 3.94
C PHE A 56 2.05 -14.74 5.12
N ASP A 57 2.26 -16.03 4.84
CA ASP A 57 2.46 -17.05 5.87
C ASP A 57 3.80 -16.88 6.60
N GLU A 58 4.87 -16.56 5.86
CA GLU A 58 6.21 -16.33 6.42
C GLU A 58 6.28 -15.13 7.37
N VAL A 59 5.35 -14.18 7.25
CA VAL A 59 5.29 -12.97 8.09
C VAL A 59 4.06 -12.94 8.99
N SER A 60 3.36 -14.07 9.14
CA SER A 60 2.10 -14.16 9.90
C SER A 60 2.22 -13.72 11.37
N SER A 61 3.39 -13.83 11.97
CA SER A 61 3.69 -13.40 13.35
C SER A 61 4.36 -12.02 13.45
N LYS A 62 4.70 -11.39 12.32
CA LYS A 62 5.42 -10.12 12.28
C LYS A 62 4.44 -8.96 12.22
N GLN A 63 4.58 -7.95 13.08
CA GLN A 63 3.84 -6.68 12.98
C GLN A 63 4.69 -5.64 12.25
N PHE A 64 4.17 -5.10 11.15
CA PHE A 64 4.85 -4.02 10.42
C PHE A 64 4.48 -2.64 10.99
N ASP A 65 5.45 -1.74 11.09
CA ASP A 65 5.23 -0.34 11.51
C ASP A 65 4.52 0.49 10.42
N ILE A 66 4.85 0.23 9.16
CA ILE A 66 4.32 0.94 8.00
C ILE A 66 3.78 -0.08 7.00
N ILE A 67 2.53 0.10 6.60
CA ILE A 67 1.90 -0.70 5.54
C ILE A 67 1.67 0.20 4.35
N LEU A 68 2.16 -0.18 3.17
CA LEU A 68 1.88 0.51 1.91
C LEU A 68 1.02 -0.38 1.01
N VAL A 69 -0.21 0.05 0.76
CA VAL A 69 -1.15 -0.66 -0.12
C VAL A 69 -1.14 0.01 -1.51
N PRO A 70 -0.60 -0.65 -2.55
CA PRO A 70 -0.60 -0.13 -3.90
C PRO A 70 -2.02 -0.12 -4.51
N ALA A 71 -2.17 0.52 -5.67
CA ALA A 71 -3.42 0.46 -6.42
C ALA A 71 -3.77 -0.97 -6.83
N GLY A 72 -5.02 -1.35 -6.59
CA GLY A 72 -5.61 -2.59 -7.11
C GLY A 72 -5.99 -2.48 -8.58
N PRO A 73 -6.65 -3.51 -9.13
CA PRO A 73 -7.11 -3.50 -10.52
C PRO A 73 -8.04 -2.32 -10.81
N PRO A 74 -8.09 -1.82 -12.07
CA PRO A 74 -8.90 -0.67 -12.44
C PRO A 74 -10.41 -0.92 -12.23
N SER A 75 -10.84 -2.17 -12.34
CA SER A 75 -12.18 -2.61 -12.01
C SER A 75 -12.30 -2.85 -10.51
N LEU A 76 -12.79 -1.84 -9.79
CA LEU A 76 -12.97 -1.81 -8.33
C LEU A 76 -14.12 -2.73 -7.82
N HIS A 77 -14.16 -3.99 -8.26
CA HIS A 77 -15.15 -4.96 -7.76
C HIS A 77 -14.68 -5.55 -6.43
N ALA A 78 -15.53 -5.56 -5.40
CA ALA A 78 -15.13 -6.01 -4.05
C ALA A 78 -14.56 -7.44 -4.05
N GLU A 79 -15.08 -8.30 -4.93
CA GLU A 79 -14.64 -9.68 -5.16
C GLU A 79 -13.22 -9.79 -5.72
N SER A 80 -12.68 -8.71 -6.28
CA SER A 80 -11.32 -8.65 -6.83
C SER A 80 -10.24 -8.53 -5.76
N ILE A 81 -10.59 -8.40 -4.47
CA ILE A 81 -9.61 -8.46 -3.38
C ILE A 81 -9.44 -9.94 -2.97
N PRO A 82 -8.27 -10.56 -3.19
CA PRO A 82 -8.04 -11.93 -2.75
C PRO A 82 -8.21 -12.06 -1.24
N LYS A 83 -8.81 -13.17 -0.79
CA LYS A 83 -9.09 -13.42 0.63
C LYS A 83 -7.83 -13.33 1.50
N ALA A 84 -6.70 -13.85 1.00
CA ALA A 84 -5.42 -13.79 1.69
C ALA A 84 -4.95 -12.35 1.91
N VAL A 85 -5.07 -11.49 0.89
CA VAL A 85 -4.75 -10.05 0.97
C VAL A 85 -5.68 -9.35 1.96
N ALA A 86 -6.99 -9.58 1.87
CA ALA A 86 -7.97 -9.00 2.78
C ALA A 86 -7.69 -9.36 4.24
N LYS A 87 -7.39 -10.64 4.51
CA LYS A 87 -7.02 -11.13 5.84
C LYS A 87 -5.73 -10.46 6.33
N PHE A 88 -4.67 -10.49 5.53
CA PHE A 88 -3.37 -9.91 5.91
C PHE A 88 -3.48 -8.41 6.25
N ILE A 89 -4.19 -7.63 5.42
CA ILE A 89 -4.39 -6.20 5.66
C ILE A 89 -5.18 -5.97 6.96
N ARG A 90 -6.25 -6.74 7.20
CA ARG A 90 -7.04 -6.61 8.43
C ARG A 90 -6.26 -6.95 9.69
N ASP A 91 -5.38 -7.93 9.62
CA ASP A 91 -4.55 -8.35 10.75
C ASP A 91 -3.45 -7.31 11.05
N GLN A 92 -2.84 -6.72 10.01
CA GLN A 92 -1.71 -5.80 10.16
C GLN A 92 -2.11 -4.34 10.48
N VAL A 93 -3.18 -3.84 9.87
CA VAL A 93 -3.59 -2.43 9.97
C VAL A 93 -3.84 -1.94 11.42
N PRO A 94 -4.43 -2.74 12.33
CA PRO A 94 -4.64 -2.31 13.71
C PRO A 94 -3.34 -1.97 14.46
N GLY A 95 -2.26 -2.73 14.21
CA GLY A 95 -0.96 -2.56 14.89
C GLY A 95 0.05 -1.66 14.16
N ALA A 96 -0.24 -1.24 12.93
CA ALA A 96 0.64 -0.36 12.18
C ALA A 96 0.59 1.10 12.68
N LYS A 97 1.75 1.75 12.73
CA LYS A 97 1.87 3.19 13.03
C LYS A 97 1.39 4.05 11.87
N TYR A 98 1.68 3.61 10.64
CA TYR A 98 1.27 4.29 9.43
C TYR A 98 0.67 3.31 8.43
N VAL A 99 -0.47 3.70 7.86
CA VAL A 99 -1.08 2.99 6.73
C VAL A 99 -1.13 3.96 5.57
N LEU A 100 -0.38 3.61 4.53
CA LEU A 100 -0.21 4.37 3.32
C LEU A 100 -0.92 3.68 2.17
N THR A 101 -1.51 4.47 1.30
CA THR A 101 -2.06 3.98 0.03
C THR A 101 -1.58 4.87 -1.10
N VAL A 102 -1.55 4.33 -2.32
CA VAL A 102 -1.23 5.10 -3.52
C VAL A 102 -2.32 4.94 -4.56
N CYS A 103 -2.71 6.05 -5.19
CA CYS A 103 -3.65 6.05 -6.31
C CYS A 103 -4.99 5.39 -5.90
N GLY A 104 -5.39 4.28 -6.54
CA GLY A 104 -6.61 3.54 -6.20
C GLY A 104 -6.49 2.63 -4.98
N GLY A 105 -5.33 2.54 -4.31
CA GLY A 105 -5.11 1.58 -3.21
C GLY A 105 -6.01 1.81 -1.98
N SER A 106 -6.49 3.05 -1.80
CA SER A 106 -7.48 3.37 -0.75
C SER A 106 -8.81 2.67 -0.96
N TRP A 107 -9.14 2.20 -2.17
CA TRP A 107 -10.29 1.35 -2.41
C TRP A 107 -10.26 0.05 -1.59
N THR A 108 -9.09 -0.60 -1.49
CA THR A 108 -8.92 -1.83 -0.71
C THR A 108 -9.27 -1.56 0.75
N LEU A 109 -8.77 -0.47 1.31
CA LEU A 109 -9.06 -0.10 2.69
C LEU A 109 -10.53 0.32 2.89
N ALA A 110 -11.12 1.05 1.94
CA ALA A 110 -12.54 1.42 1.97
C ALA A 110 -13.44 0.19 1.95
N THR A 111 -13.16 -0.76 1.05
CA THR A 111 -13.93 -2.01 0.90
C THR A 111 -13.86 -2.87 2.16
N LEU A 112 -12.72 -2.86 2.86
CA LEU A 112 -12.54 -3.59 4.11
C LEU A 112 -13.11 -2.86 5.34
N GLY A 113 -13.68 -1.66 5.21
CA GLY A 113 -14.20 -0.85 6.32
C GLY A 113 -13.10 -0.19 7.19
N LEU A 114 -11.88 -0.10 6.65
CA LEU A 114 -10.72 0.41 7.38
C LEU A 114 -10.58 1.94 7.26
N LEU A 115 -11.36 2.58 6.39
CA LEU A 115 -11.41 4.04 6.21
C LEU A 115 -12.62 4.72 6.86
N ASP A 116 -13.47 3.97 7.57
CA ASP A 116 -14.70 4.52 8.13
C ASP A 116 -14.41 5.58 9.19
N GLY A 117 -15.02 6.75 9.03
CA GLY A 117 -14.75 7.92 9.88
C GLY A 117 -13.32 8.44 9.76
N LYS A 118 -12.52 8.01 8.76
CA LYS A 118 -11.16 8.50 8.53
C LYS A 118 -11.12 9.46 7.34
N ARG A 119 -10.20 10.42 7.41
CA ARG A 119 -9.86 11.27 6.26
C ARG A 119 -8.81 10.55 5.43
N ALA A 120 -9.12 10.34 4.16
CA ALA A 120 -8.20 9.79 3.16
C ALA A 120 -8.36 10.55 1.83
N THR A 121 -7.35 10.44 0.96
CA THR A 121 -7.45 10.84 -0.44
C THR A 121 -7.25 9.62 -1.33
N SER A 122 -7.46 9.79 -2.63
CA SER A 122 -7.34 8.72 -3.62
C SER A 122 -7.01 9.29 -5.01
N ASN A 123 -6.93 8.42 -6.00
CA ASN A 123 -6.89 8.79 -7.41
C ASN A 123 -8.07 9.71 -7.78
N LYS A 124 -7.79 10.76 -8.55
CA LYS A 124 -8.78 11.76 -8.98
C LYS A 124 -9.97 11.16 -9.74
N SER A 125 -9.75 10.22 -10.66
CA SER A 125 -10.82 9.61 -11.45
C SER A 125 -11.65 8.61 -10.65
N MET A 126 -11.08 8.04 -9.58
CA MET A 126 -11.72 6.99 -8.78
C MET A 126 -12.28 7.50 -7.45
N PHE A 127 -11.97 8.75 -7.08
CA PHE A 127 -12.27 9.33 -5.76
C PHE A 127 -13.75 9.20 -5.37
N ASN A 128 -14.67 9.57 -6.26
CA ASN A 128 -16.11 9.51 -5.97
C ASN A 128 -16.61 8.08 -5.79
N GLN A 129 -16.11 7.14 -6.60
CA GLN A 129 -16.45 5.73 -6.48
C GLN A 129 -15.95 5.15 -5.16
N ILE A 130 -14.69 5.43 -4.79
CA ILE A 130 -14.07 4.95 -3.55
C ILE A 130 -14.74 5.57 -2.32
N LYS A 131 -15.12 6.86 -2.39
CA LYS A 131 -15.90 7.52 -1.35
C LYS A 131 -17.28 6.89 -1.18
N ALA A 132 -17.92 6.43 -2.27
CA ALA A 132 -19.19 5.71 -2.15
C ALA A 132 -19.01 4.32 -1.51
N THR A 133 -17.87 3.66 -1.74
CA THR A 133 -17.55 2.35 -1.16
C THR A 133 -17.50 2.35 0.37
N THR A 134 -17.03 3.44 1.00
CA THR A 134 -17.00 3.53 2.47
C THR A 134 -18.40 3.50 3.11
N ASN A 135 -19.46 3.76 2.34
CA ASN A 135 -20.84 3.79 2.84
C ASN A 135 -21.63 2.50 2.53
N SER A 136 -21.05 1.54 1.82
CA SER A 136 -21.79 0.42 1.21
C SER A 136 -21.35 -0.96 1.73
N HIS A 137 -20.80 -1.04 2.95
CA HIS A 137 -20.09 -2.21 3.51
C HIS A 137 -20.50 -3.56 2.92
N TYR A 138 -19.59 -4.15 2.15
CA TYR A 138 -19.71 -5.54 1.75
C TYR A 138 -19.51 -6.42 3.00
N PRO A 139 -20.31 -7.48 3.21
CA PRO A 139 -20.20 -8.35 4.38
C PRO A 139 -18.99 -9.28 4.24
N VAL A 140 -17.78 -8.72 4.29
CA VAL A 140 -16.57 -9.45 4.65
C VAL A 140 -16.45 -9.31 6.16
N GLY A 141 -16.97 -10.28 6.92
CA GLY A 141 -17.17 -10.20 8.38
C GLY A 141 -16.03 -9.56 9.17
N GLY A 142 -16.37 -8.61 10.04
CA GLY A 142 -15.46 -7.91 10.95
C GLY A 142 -15.92 -6.47 11.20
N SER A 143 -16.42 -6.17 12.40
CA SER A 143 -16.70 -4.80 12.85
C SER A 143 -15.39 -4.02 12.98
N SER A 144 -15.30 -2.82 12.39
CA SER A 144 -14.10 -1.96 12.42
C SER A 144 -13.75 -1.54 13.86
N PRO A 145 -12.61 -1.97 14.44
CA PRO A 145 -12.25 -1.64 15.82
C PRO A 145 -11.45 -0.33 15.94
N LEU A 146 -11.49 0.54 14.93
CA LEU A 146 -10.44 1.54 14.73
C LEU A 146 -10.69 2.88 15.46
N GLY A 147 -10.19 3.00 16.69
CA GLY A 147 -10.13 4.26 17.47
C GLY A 147 -9.44 5.46 16.79
N CYS A 148 -9.63 6.65 17.36
CA CYS A 148 -9.43 7.99 16.78
C CYS A 148 -7.97 8.45 16.50
N GLY A 149 -6.94 7.62 16.71
CA GLY A 149 -5.54 8.10 16.78
C GLY A 149 -4.59 7.85 15.59
N ARG A 150 -4.98 7.09 14.56
CA ARG A 150 -4.03 6.66 13.50
C ARG A 150 -3.94 7.63 12.32
N LYS A 151 -2.71 7.84 11.82
CA LYS A 151 -2.42 8.68 10.66
C LYS A 151 -2.50 7.85 9.37
N PHE A 152 -3.64 7.93 8.69
CA PHE A 152 -3.75 7.51 7.30
C PHE A 152 -3.21 8.62 6.42
N LEU A 153 -2.18 8.31 5.64
CA LEU A 153 -1.62 9.23 4.65
C LEU A 153 -1.68 8.57 3.28
N ASP A 154 -2.33 9.22 2.33
CA ASP A 154 -2.11 8.91 0.91
C ASP A 154 -0.98 9.82 0.43
N GLN A 155 -0.01 9.24 -0.29
CA GLN A 155 1.18 9.96 -0.77
C GLN A 155 0.88 10.99 -1.86
N PHE A 156 -0.35 11.10 -2.36
CA PHE A 156 -0.74 12.19 -3.25
C PHE A 156 -1.76 13.13 -2.58
N ARG A 157 -1.27 14.21 -1.96
CA ARG A 157 -2.12 15.34 -1.55
C ARG A 157 -2.69 16.01 -2.81
N CYS A 158 -3.91 15.63 -3.17
CA CYS A 158 -4.60 16.15 -4.34
C CYS A 158 -4.91 17.64 -4.15
N HIS A 159 -4.06 18.52 -4.67
CA HIS A 159 -4.42 19.91 -4.91
C HIS A 159 -5.20 19.95 -6.23
N SER A 160 -6.53 19.85 -6.16
CA SER A 160 -7.37 20.34 -7.25
C SER A 160 -7.30 21.87 -7.22
N ARG A 161 -6.45 22.48 -8.04
CA ARG A 161 -6.69 23.88 -8.43
C ARG A 161 -8.02 23.91 -9.19
N PRO A 162 -8.93 24.87 -8.91
CA PRO A 162 -10.12 25.05 -9.73
C PRO A 162 -9.70 25.36 -11.16
N ARG A 163 -10.21 24.57 -12.13
CA ARG A 163 -10.18 24.96 -13.55
C ARG A 163 -11.02 26.21 -13.67
N HIS A 164 -10.38 27.36 -13.77
CA HIS A 164 -11.03 28.56 -14.28
C HIS A 164 -11.20 28.34 -15.77
N GLY A 165 -12.43 28.52 -16.24
CA GLY A 165 -12.82 28.31 -17.62
C GLY A 165 -12.05 29.23 -18.58
N ILE A 166 -11.97 28.77 -19.82
CA ILE A 166 -11.89 29.59 -21.02
C ILE A 166 -13.04 29.12 -21.90
#